data_AF-A0A2S4PIK7-F1
#
_entry.id   AF-A0A2S4PIK7-F1
#
_cell.length_a   1.000
_cell.length_b   1.000
_cell.length_c   1.000
_cell.angle_alpha   90.00
_cell.angle_beta   90.00
_cell.angle_gamma   90.00
#
_symmetry.space_group_name_H-M   'P 1'
#
loop_
_entity.id
_entity.type
_entity.pdbx_description
1 polymer ?
#
loop_
_entity_poly.entity_id
_entity_poly.type
_entity_poly.pdbx_seq_one_letter_code
_entity_poly.pdbx_strand_id
1 'polypeptide(L)'
;SIPKATKQVFWRISLFYIVSLFVLGLIVPSDNPFISKASDGATRYSPFVLSIKLAGIKVLPSIFNAVITVSVISVANTCTFGSTRIIQALCESGMGPAIGAKVDKKGRPRVVLIIVLLFGCLAFVGEAKNGSVAFTWLLSLSGLSNFFSWGSICYAHIRFRKVWAMNGRSVDDLPFTAQYGVIGSWIGLSLNVLCLIAQFYLAISPIGREPGVGVFFEHFLAFPIVIIFFIGYKIYFSEWSIGIDLKSIDVDEGRQEINLDELKRDLEEERTKKAAWPWWRR
;
A
#
# COMPACT_ATOMS: atom_id res chain seq x y z
N SER A 1 -10.30 18.09 2.76
CA SER A 1 -9.60 17.60 3.96
C SER A 1 -9.34 16.10 3.86
N ILE A 2 -8.22 15.62 4.41
CA ILE A 2 -7.81 14.20 4.41
C ILE A 2 -8.93 13.26 4.93
N PRO A 3 -9.64 13.55 6.04
CA PRO A 3 -10.62 12.62 6.59
C PRO A 3 -11.83 12.38 5.66
N LYS A 4 -12.29 13.44 4.98
CA LYS A 4 -13.40 13.35 4.03
C LYS A 4 -13.01 12.52 2.80
N ALA A 5 -11.80 12.75 2.28
CA ALA A 5 -11.26 11.99 1.16
C ALA A 5 -11.15 10.50 1.52
N THR A 6 -10.59 10.17 2.68
CA THR A 6 -10.44 8.77 3.14
C THR A 6 -11.79 8.04 3.22
N LYS A 7 -12.80 8.66 3.84
CA LYS A 7 -14.14 8.05 3.97
C LYS A 7 -14.82 7.87 2.61
N GLN A 8 -14.72 8.85 1.72
CA GLN A 8 -15.30 8.78 0.39
C GLN A 8 -14.63 7.73 -0.48
N VAL A 9 -13.30 7.64 -0.44
CA VAL A 9 -12.52 6.65 -1.19
C VAL A 9 -12.87 5.24 -0.71
N PHE A 10 -12.92 5.01 0.61
CA PHE A 10 -13.32 3.72 1.18
C PHE A 10 -14.68 3.26 0.64
N TRP A 11 -15.73 4.06 0.81
CA TRP A 11 -17.07 3.67 0.38
C TRP A 11 -17.19 3.49 -1.13
N ARG A 12 -16.52 4.34 -1.92
CA ARG A 12 -16.51 4.20 -3.38
C ARG A 12 -15.82 2.90 -3.80
N ILE A 13 -14.62 2.63 -3.30
CA ILE A 13 -13.88 1.41 -3.65
C ILE A 13 -14.69 0.19 -3.20
N SER A 14 -15.16 0.15 -1.95
CA SER A 14 -15.96 -0.98 -1.44
C SER A 14 -17.20 -1.22 -2.28
N LEU A 15 -17.98 -0.18 -2.59
CA LEU A 15 -19.20 -0.33 -3.40
C LEU A 15 -18.86 -0.83 -4.81
N PHE A 16 -17.92 -0.17 -5.50
CA PHE A 16 -17.57 -0.57 -6.86
C PHE A 16 -16.96 -1.97 -6.92
N TYR A 17 -16.12 -2.35 -5.97
CA TYR A 17 -15.50 -3.69 -5.94
C TYR A 17 -16.54 -4.76 -5.59
N ILE A 18 -17.30 -4.61 -4.51
CA ILE A 18 -18.26 -5.62 -4.06
C ILE A 18 -19.35 -5.81 -5.11
N VAL A 19 -19.95 -4.72 -5.60
CA VAL A 19 -21.03 -4.81 -6.58
C VAL A 19 -20.53 -5.35 -7.91
N SER A 20 -19.38 -4.88 -8.40
CA SER A 20 -18.84 -5.38 -9.69
C SER A 20 -18.44 -6.85 -9.61
N LEU A 21 -17.79 -7.29 -8.53
CA LEU A 21 -17.42 -8.69 -8.33
C LEU A 21 -18.65 -9.58 -8.12
N PHE A 22 -19.68 -9.09 -7.41
CA PHE A 22 -20.95 -9.80 -7.26
C PHE A 22 -21.62 -10.04 -8.61
N VAL A 23 -21.78 -8.99 -9.42
CA VAL A 23 -22.35 -9.10 -10.77
C VAL A 23 -21.49 -10.01 -11.65
N LEU A 24 -20.17 -9.90 -11.56
CA LEU A 24 -19.24 -10.75 -12.30
C LEU A 24 -19.38 -12.23 -11.93
N GLY A 25 -19.54 -12.53 -10.65
CA GLY A 25 -19.76 -13.89 -10.15
C GLY A 25 -21.10 -14.50 -10.58
N LEU A 26 -22.10 -13.67 -10.90
CA LEU A 26 -23.37 -14.13 -11.47
C LEU A 26 -23.28 -14.42 -12.98
N ILE A 27 -22.40 -13.70 -13.69
CA ILE A 27 -22.29 -13.79 -15.15
C ILE A 27 -21.29 -14.86 -15.59
N VAL A 28 -20.17 -14.97 -14.88
CA VAL A 28 -19.06 -15.82 -15.31
C VAL A 28 -19.03 -17.10 -14.48
N PRO A 29 -19.18 -18.28 -15.10
CA PRO A 29 -19.09 -19.56 -14.40
C PRO A 29 -17.72 -19.73 -13.73
N SER A 30 -17.71 -20.18 -12.48
CA SER A 30 -16.48 -20.37 -11.69
C SER A 30 -15.58 -21.50 -12.24
N ASP A 31 -16.15 -22.41 -13.01
CA ASP A 31 -15.50 -23.54 -13.68
C ASP A 31 -14.96 -23.20 -15.07
N ASN A 32 -15.08 -21.94 -15.52
CA ASN A 32 -14.66 -21.57 -16.86
C ASN A 32 -13.13 -21.78 -17.07
N PRO A 33 -12.71 -22.54 -18.10
CA PRO A 33 -11.30 -22.83 -18.37
C PRO A 33 -10.42 -21.60 -18.59
N PHE A 34 -11.03 -20.48 -18.99
CA PHE A 34 -10.34 -19.21 -19.20
C PHE A 34 -9.99 -18.51 -17.88
N ILE A 35 -10.77 -18.73 -16.82
CA ILE A 35 -10.47 -18.27 -15.46
C ILE A 35 -9.46 -19.21 -14.80
N SER A 36 -9.60 -20.53 -14.96
CA SER A 36 -8.67 -21.48 -14.34
C SER A 36 -7.24 -21.37 -14.89
N LYS A 37 -7.08 -20.92 -16.14
CA LYS A 37 -5.77 -20.55 -16.73
C LYS A 37 -5.24 -19.17 -16.29
N ALA A 38 -6.05 -18.38 -15.58
CA ALA A 38 -5.67 -17.07 -15.05
C ALA A 38 -4.93 -17.14 -13.71
N SER A 39 -4.64 -18.36 -13.21
CA SER A 39 -3.78 -18.58 -12.05
C SER A 39 -2.50 -17.76 -12.20
N ASP A 40 -2.24 -16.90 -11.22
CA ASP A 40 -1.02 -16.10 -11.05
C ASP A 40 -0.90 -14.75 -11.80
N GLY A 41 -2.01 -14.02 -11.91
CA GLY A 41 -1.94 -12.55 -12.07
C GLY A 41 -1.68 -12.04 -13.49
N ALA A 42 -1.80 -12.90 -14.50
CA ALA A 42 -1.70 -12.48 -15.89
C ALA A 42 -2.90 -11.59 -16.28
N THR A 43 -2.66 -10.28 -16.46
CA THR A 43 -3.61 -9.27 -16.97
C THR A 43 -4.30 -9.67 -18.29
N ARG A 44 -3.72 -10.63 -19.02
CA ARG A 44 -4.26 -11.22 -20.25
C ARG A 44 -5.62 -11.90 -20.06
N TYR A 45 -5.99 -12.29 -18.82
CA TYR A 45 -7.22 -13.01 -18.51
C TYR A 45 -8.14 -12.21 -17.58
N SER A 46 -8.46 -10.96 -17.93
CA SER A 46 -9.44 -10.15 -17.18
C SER A 46 -10.83 -10.79 -17.23
N PRO A 47 -11.44 -11.17 -16.08
CA PRO A 47 -12.76 -11.77 -16.09
C PRO A 47 -13.86 -10.79 -16.53
N PHE A 48 -13.64 -9.48 -16.37
CA PHE A 48 -14.53 -8.44 -16.94
C PHE A 48 -14.51 -8.43 -18.47
N VAL A 49 -13.37 -8.70 -19.09
CA VAL A 49 -13.29 -8.82 -20.55
C VAL A 49 -13.93 -10.14 -21.00
N LEU A 50 -13.79 -11.20 -20.21
CA LEU A 50 -14.41 -12.50 -20.46
C LEU A 50 -15.95 -12.41 -20.42
N SER A 51 -16.55 -11.73 -19.45
CA SER A 51 -18.01 -11.60 -19.37
C SER A 51 -18.60 -10.92 -20.62
N ILE A 52 -17.91 -9.90 -21.15
CA ILE A 52 -18.30 -9.21 -22.38
C ILE A 52 -18.17 -10.12 -23.61
N LYS A 53 -17.10 -10.93 -23.66
CA LYS A 53 -16.94 -11.93 -24.73
C LYS A 53 -18.03 -13.00 -24.68
N LEU A 54 -18.40 -13.47 -23.50
CA LEU A 54 -19.51 -14.41 -23.31
C LEU A 54 -20.86 -13.79 -23.73
N ALA A 55 -21.04 -12.48 -23.55
CA ALA A 55 -22.20 -11.75 -24.05
C ALA A 55 -22.22 -11.55 -25.58
N GLY A 56 -21.19 -11.97 -26.32
CA GLY A 56 -21.13 -11.91 -27.78
C GLY A 56 -20.84 -10.52 -28.38
N ILE A 57 -20.49 -9.53 -27.55
CA ILE A 57 -20.26 -8.15 -28.02
C ILE A 57 -18.82 -8.03 -28.56
N LYS A 58 -18.67 -7.82 -29.88
CA LYS A 58 -17.36 -7.89 -30.55
C LYS A 58 -16.42 -6.71 -30.27
N VAL A 59 -16.95 -5.49 -30.14
CA VAL A 59 -16.12 -4.26 -30.05
C VAL A 59 -15.77 -3.90 -28.60
N LEU A 60 -16.68 -4.18 -27.67
CA LEU A 60 -16.57 -3.77 -26.27
C LEU A 60 -15.33 -4.34 -25.53
N PRO A 61 -14.83 -5.56 -25.80
CA PRO A 61 -13.58 -6.07 -25.22
C PRO A 61 -12.37 -5.17 -25.51
N SER A 62 -12.24 -4.64 -26.73
CA SER A 62 -11.12 -3.80 -27.13
C SER A 62 -11.16 -2.43 -26.44
N ILE A 63 -12.36 -1.86 -26.29
CA ILE A 63 -12.58 -0.62 -25.54
C ILE A 63 -12.19 -0.83 -24.07
N PHE A 64 -12.64 -1.93 -23.45
CA PHE A 64 -12.29 -2.27 -22.08
C PHE A 64 -10.79 -2.42 -21.87
N ASN A 65 -10.11 -3.13 -22.78
CA ASN A 65 -8.66 -3.26 -22.72
C ASN A 65 -7.96 -1.90 -22.82
N ALA A 66 -8.40 -1.01 -23.72
CA ALA A 66 -7.85 0.35 -23.83
C ALA A 66 -8.03 1.15 -22.52
N VAL A 67 -9.20 1.08 -21.89
CA VAL A 67 -9.47 1.73 -20.60
C VAL A 67 -8.58 1.15 -19.49
N ILE A 68 -8.41 -0.16 -19.44
CA ILE A 68 -7.51 -0.83 -18.49
C ILE A 68 -6.08 -0.33 -18.71
N THR A 69 -5.61 -0.27 -19.95
CA THR A 69 -4.26 0.22 -20.28
C THR A 69 -4.05 1.65 -19.80
N VAL A 70 -4.98 2.57 -20.10
CA VAL A 70 -4.90 3.96 -19.62
C VAL A 70 -4.89 4.02 -18.08
N SER A 71 -5.72 3.21 -17.42
CA SER A 71 -5.78 3.13 -15.96
C SER A 71 -4.46 2.63 -15.36
N VAL A 72 -3.86 1.58 -15.92
CA VAL A 72 -2.57 1.04 -15.48
C VAL A 72 -1.45 2.06 -15.66
N ILE A 73 -1.42 2.79 -16.79
CA ILE A 73 -0.45 3.88 -17.01
C ILE A 73 -0.60 4.98 -15.95
N SER A 74 -1.83 5.35 -15.62
CA SER A 74 -2.11 6.36 -14.58
C SER A 74 -1.63 5.91 -13.19
N VAL A 75 -1.86 4.64 -12.84
CA VAL A 75 -1.39 4.06 -11.58
C VAL A 75 0.14 4.00 -11.56
N ALA A 76 0.78 3.56 -12.65
CA ALA A 76 2.22 3.52 -12.78
C ALA A 76 2.86 4.90 -12.53
N ASN A 77 2.32 5.96 -13.14
CA ASN A 77 2.79 7.32 -12.91
C ASN A 77 2.69 7.75 -11.43
N THR A 78 1.57 7.43 -10.78
CA THR A 78 1.36 7.74 -9.35
C THR A 78 2.33 6.96 -8.46
N CYS A 79 2.52 5.66 -8.73
CA CYS A 79 3.46 4.81 -8.01
C CYS A 79 4.90 5.30 -8.17
N THR A 80 5.33 5.63 -9.40
CA THR A 80 6.68 6.17 -9.65
C THR A 80 6.90 7.48 -8.90
N PHE A 81 5.92 8.39 -8.92
CA PHE A 81 5.98 9.63 -8.16
C PHE A 81 6.10 9.39 -6.66
N GLY A 82 5.24 8.51 -6.11
CA GLY A 82 5.21 8.16 -4.69
C GLY A 82 6.52 7.52 -4.23
N SER A 83 7.00 6.49 -4.91
CA SER A 83 8.25 5.80 -4.58
C SER A 83 9.45 6.76 -4.60
N THR A 84 9.53 7.65 -5.59
CA THR A 84 10.64 8.61 -5.69
C THR A 84 10.67 9.57 -4.50
N ARG A 85 9.50 10.06 -4.07
CA ARG A 85 9.40 10.99 -2.93
C ARG A 85 9.65 10.31 -1.60
N ILE A 86 9.17 9.08 -1.41
CA ILE A 86 9.40 8.32 -0.18
C ILE A 86 10.90 8.03 0.00
N ILE A 87 11.59 7.57 -1.05
CA ILE A 87 13.02 7.28 -0.97
C ILE A 87 13.84 8.57 -0.79
N GLN A 88 13.46 9.66 -1.45
CA GLN A 88 14.14 10.94 -1.27
C GLN A 88 13.97 11.48 0.16
N ALA A 89 12.77 11.43 0.73
CA ALA A 89 12.50 11.84 2.10
C ALA A 89 13.31 10.98 3.10
N LEU A 90 13.40 9.67 2.87
CA LEU A 90 14.23 8.78 3.66
C LEU A 90 15.72 9.20 3.64
N CYS A 91 16.25 9.54 2.46
CA CYS A 91 17.63 9.98 2.33
C CYS A 91 17.87 11.37 2.94
N GLU A 92 16.88 12.28 2.86
CA GLU A 92 16.93 13.62 3.45
C GLU A 92 16.93 13.57 4.98
N SER A 93 16.20 12.63 5.58
CA SER A 93 16.25 12.35 7.02
C SER A 93 17.53 11.62 7.47
N GLY A 94 18.54 11.52 6.60
CA GLY A 94 19.80 10.84 6.93
C GLY A 94 19.71 9.32 7.04
N MET A 95 18.57 8.71 6.66
CA MET A 95 18.34 7.25 6.74
C MET A 95 18.69 6.52 5.43
N GLY A 96 19.38 7.18 4.51
CA GLY A 96 19.82 6.60 3.24
C GLY A 96 21.04 7.33 2.65
N PRO A 97 21.53 6.90 1.47
CA PRO A 97 22.67 7.52 0.83
C PRO A 97 22.43 9.01 0.53
N ALA A 98 23.36 9.89 0.91
CA ALA A 98 23.24 11.34 0.73
C ALA A 98 23.01 11.78 -0.72
N ILE A 99 23.40 10.95 -1.69
CA ILE A 99 23.15 11.19 -3.12
C ILE A 99 21.64 11.17 -3.43
N GLY A 100 20.85 10.34 -2.75
CA GLY A 100 19.40 10.24 -2.93
C GLY A 100 18.62 11.42 -2.36
N ALA A 101 19.21 12.18 -1.43
CA ALA A 101 18.60 13.39 -0.86
C ALA A 101 18.63 14.58 -1.85
N LYS A 102 19.50 14.53 -2.87
CA LYS A 102 19.71 15.64 -3.81
C LYS A 102 18.48 15.86 -4.70
N VAL A 103 17.99 17.10 -4.70
CA VAL A 103 16.91 17.57 -5.58
C VAL A 103 17.41 18.60 -6.59
N ASP A 104 16.80 18.62 -7.77
CA ASP A 104 17.00 19.64 -8.79
C ASP A 104 16.46 21.01 -8.35
N LYS A 105 16.84 22.09 -9.06
CA LYS A 105 16.30 23.45 -8.90
C LYS A 105 14.76 23.53 -8.98
N LYS A 106 14.12 22.56 -9.63
CA LYS A 106 12.65 22.43 -9.70
C LYS A 106 12.06 21.46 -8.66
N GLY A 107 12.82 21.06 -7.63
CA GLY A 107 12.37 20.16 -6.57
C GLY A 107 12.18 18.69 -6.99
N ARG A 108 12.91 18.24 -8.02
CA ARG A 108 12.78 16.87 -8.58
C ARG A 108 13.93 15.98 -8.12
N PRO A 109 13.69 14.82 -7.46
CA PRO A 109 14.75 13.89 -7.04
C PRO A 109 15.27 13.07 -8.22
N ARG A 110 16.18 13.64 -9.03
CA ARG A 110 16.60 13.01 -10.30
C ARG A 110 17.29 11.66 -10.11
N VAL A 111 18.17 11.54 -9.10
CA VAL A 111 18.93 10.31 -8.86
C VAL A 111 17.99 9.15 -8.48
N VAL A 112 17.11 9.41 -7.50
CA VAL A 112 16.11 8.43 -7.07
C VAL A 112 15.15 8.08 -8.21
N LEU A 113 14.73 9.07 -9.02
CA LEU A 113 13.86 8.84 -10.17
C LEU A 113 14.50 7.86 -11.16
N ILE A 114 15.78 8.05 -11.50
CA ILE A 114 16.51 7.14 -12.40
C ILE A 114 16.55 5.73 -11.80
N ILE A 115 16.85 5.59 -10.51
CA ILE A 115 16.87 4.29 -9.83
C ILE A 115 15.50 3.61 -9.93
N VAL A 116 14.41 4.32 -9.61
CA VAL A 116 13.04 3.78 -9.69
C VAL A 116 12.70 3.36 -11.12
N LEU A 117 13.09 4.14 -12.14
CA LEU A 117 12.87 3.79 -13.55
C LEU A 117 13.68 2.55 -13.96
N LEU A 118 14.91 2.40 -13.48
CA LEU A 118 15.72 1.20 -13.72
C LEU A 118 15.09 -0.05 -13.09
N PHE A 119 14.51 0.07 -11.90
CA PHE A 119 13.69 -1.01 -11.31
C PHE A 119 12.44 -1.29 -12.15
N GLY A 120 11.84 -0.26 -12.75
CA GLY A 120 10.74 -0.41 -13.71
C GLY A 120 11.10 -1.27 -14.93
N CYS A 121 12.36 -1.24 -15.38
CA CYS A 121 12.84 -2.11 -16.47
C CYS A 121 12.77 -3.61 -16.14
N LEU A 122 12.63 -4.01 -14.86
CA LEU A 122 12.37 -5.40 -14.49
C LEU A 122 11.05 -5.93 -15.07
N ALA A 123 10.12 -5.04 -15.45
CA ALA A 123 8.90 -5.44 -16.14
C ALA A 123 9.17 -6.17 -17.47
N PHE A 124 10.29 -5.89 -18.15
CA PHE A 124 10.67 -6.57 -19.39
C PHE A 124 10.99 -8.05 -19.21
N VAL A 125 11.23 -8.51 -17.96
CA VAL A 125 11.38 -9.94 -17.67
C VAL A 125 10.10 -10.72 -18.02
N GLY A 126 8.93 -10.05 -18.04
CA GLY A 126 7.67 -10.64 -18.47
C GLY A 126 7.66 -11.15 -19.92
N GLU A 127 8.53 -10.63 -20.79
CA GLU A 127 8.66 -11.06 -22.19
C GLU A 127 9.60 -12.26 -22.37
N ALA A 128 10.29 -12.69 -21.30
CA ALA A 128 11.14 -13.88 -21.36
C ALA A 128 10.29 -15.17 -21.49
N LYS A 129 10.92 -16.26 -21.96
CA LYS A 129 10.26 -17.57 -22.14
C LYS A 129 9.54 -18.08 -20.87
N ASN A 130 10.07 -17.74 -19.68
CA ASN A 130 9.48 -18.05 -18.37
C ASN A 130 8.99 -16.79 -17.62
N GLY A 131 8.61 -15.74 -18.35
CA GLY A 131 8.27 -14.43 -17.78
C GLY A 131 7.08 -14.45 -16.82
N SER A 132 6.15 -15.40 -16.98
CA SER A 132 5.03 -15.57 -16.04
C SER A 132 5.50 -15.91 -14.63
N VAL A 133 6.50 -16.78 -14.48
CA VAL A 133 7.04 -17.17 -13.17
C VAL A 133 7.69 -15.97 -12.48
N ALA A 134 8.53 -15.23 -13.20
CA ALA A 134 9.17 -14.03 -12.66
C ALA A 134 8.15 -12.94 -12.29
N PHE A 135 7.08 -12.78 -13.09
CA PHE A 135 5.99 -11.87 -12.78
C PHE A 135 5.27 -12.28 -11.49
N THR A 136 4.95 -13.57 -11.32
CA THR A 136 4.36 -14.10 -10.08
C THR A 136 5.22 -13.78 -8.87
N TRP A 137 6.54 -13.94 -8.99
CA TRP A 137 7.48 -13.64 -7.91
C TRP A 137 7.49 -12.14 -7.56
N LEU A 138 7.48 -11.26 -8.56
CA LEU A 138 7.40 -9.81 -8.35
C LEU A 138 6.05 -9.41 -7.73
N LEU A 139 4.96 -10.03 -8.15
CA LEU A 139 3.62 -9.80 -7.62
C LEU A 139 3.54 -10.24 -6.15
N SER A 140 4.02 -11.45 -5.83
CA SER A 140 4.07 -11.97 -4.46
C SER A 140 4.96 -11.11 -3.56
N LEU A 141 6.13 -10.68 -4.06
CA LEU A 141 7.02 -9.75 -3.36
C LEU A 141 6.31 -8.44 -3.03
N SER A 142 5.59 -7.85 -3.99
CA SER A 142 4.82 -6.62 -3.79
C SER A 142 3.62 -6.80 -2.84
N GLY A 143 2.98 -7.98 -2.86
CA GLY A 143 1.87 -8.29 -1.96
C GLY A 143 2.36 -8.40 -0.51
N LEU A 144 3.42 -9.18 -0.30
CA LEU A 144 3.97 -9.43 1.02
C LEU A 144 4.63 -8.17 1.63
N SER A 145 5.25 -7.30 0.81
CA SER A 145 5.83 -6.03 1.29
C SER A 145 4.79 -5.10 1.93
N ASN A 146 3.53 -5.13 1.46
CA ASN A 146 2.46 -4.34 2.04
C ASN A 146 2.19 -4.70 3.50
N PHE A 147 2.31 -5.98 3.89
CA PHE A 147 2.10 -6.38 5.28
C PHE A 147 3.17 -5.79 6.22
N PHE A 148 4.42 -5.69 5.74
CA PHE A 148 5.46 -4.98 6.48
C PHE A 148 5.16 -3.49 6.57
N SER A 149 4.81 -2.83 5.46
CA SER A 149 4.51 -1.39 5.46
C SER A 149 3.34 -1.06 6.41
N TRP A 150 2.22 -1.77 6.30
CA TRP A 150 1.06 -1.54 7.18
C TRP A 150 1.32 -1.95 8.63
N GLY A 151 2.06 -3.04 8.85
CA GLY A 151 2.51 -3.44 10.18
C GLY A 151 3.39 -2.37 10.84
N SER A 152 4.36 -1.83 10.11
CA SER A 152 5.22 -0.73 10.58
C SER A 152 4.43 0.53 10.88
N ILE A 153 3.46 0.90 10.04
CA ILE A 153 2.57 2.05 10.29
C ILE A 153 1.75 1.84 11.57
N CYS A 154 1.16 0.66 11.76
CA CYS A 154 0.38 0.34 12.96
C CYS A 154 1.25 0.40 14.22
N TYR A 155 2.43 -0.20 14.16
CA TYR A 155 3.38 -0.20 15.28
C TYR A 155 3.88 1.21 15.62
N ALA A 156 4.24 2.00 14.60
CA ALA A 156 4.64 3.40 14.77
C ALA A 156 3.53 4.24 15.40
N HIS A 157 2.28 4.05 14.98
CA HIS A 157 1.14 4.76 15.58
C HIS A 157 0.91 4.38 17.05
N ILE A 158 1.03 3.09 17.42
CA ILE A 158 0.94 2.65 18.82
C ILE A 158 2.03 3.32 19.67
N ARG A 159 3.27 3.32 19.17
CA ARG A 159 4.40 3.96 19.86
C ARG A 159 4.22 5.47 19.98
N PHE A 160 3.83 6.14 18.90
CA PHE A 160 3.55 7.57 18.89
C PHE A 160 2.52 7.94 19.96
N ARG A 161 1.41 7.19 20.03
CA ARG A 161 0.35 7.42 21.02
C ARG A 161 0.82 7.21 22.46
N LYS A 162 1.78 6.29 22.69
CA LYS A 162 2.41 6.09 24.00
C LYS A 162 3.32 7.26 24.37
N VAL A 163 4.17 7.73 23.45
CA VAL A 163 5.04 8.90 23.67
C VAL A 163 4.20 10.15 23.93
N TRP A 164 3.13 10.35 23.15
CA TRP A 164 2.21 11.48 23.29
C TRP A 164 1.61 11.55 24.71
N ALA A 165 1.14 10.42 25.22
CA ALA A 165 0.60 10.33 26.58
C ALA A 165 1.68 10.54 27.66
N MET A 166 2.92 10.05 27.44
CA MET A 166 4.04 10.24 28.36
C MET A 166 4.46 11.71 28.49
N ASN A 167 4.30 12.50 27.43
CA ASN A 167 4.54 13.95 27.42
C ASN A 167 3.34 14.76 27.96
N GLY A 168 2.36 14.11 28.60
CA GLY A 168 1.22 14.78 29.24
C GLY A 168 0.22 15.40 28.27
N ARG A 169 0.26 15.04 26.97
CA ARG A 169 -0.61 15.61 25.94
C ARG A 169 -1.93 14.85 25.81
N SER A 170 -3.03 15.57 25.56
CA SER A 170 -4.34 14.96 25.30
C SER A 170 -4.48 14.53 23.84
N VAL A 171 -5.41 13.61 23.59
CA VAL A 171 -5.84 13.23 22.24
C VAL A 171 -6.48 14.41 21.50
N ASP A 172 -7.06 15.34 22.25
CA ASP A 172 -7.73 16.55 21.74
C ASP A 172 -6.76 17.61 21.20
N ASP A 173 -5.46 17.42 21.45
CA ASP A 173 -4.37 18.25 20.94
C ASP A 173 -3.91 17.82 19.53
N LEU A 174 -4.51 16.75 19.00
CA LEU A 174 -4.22 16.22 17.67
C LEU A 174 -5.20 16.78 16.62
N PRO A 175 -4.72 17.34 15.49
CA PRO A 175 -5.57 17.80 14.40
C PRO A 175 -6.43 16.69 13.78
N PHE A 176 -5.95 15.45 13.87
CA PHE A 176 -6.66 14.28 13.37
C PHE A 176 -6.42 13.08 14.28
N THR A 177 -7.50 12.37 14.56
CA THR A 177 -7.50 11.17 15.39
C THR A 177 -8.01 9.98 14.58
N ALA A 178 -7.36 8.83 14.75
CA ALA A 178 -7.80 7.60 14.12
C ALA A 178 -9.19 7.21 14.64
N GLN A 179 -10.11 6.85 13.75
CA GLN A 179 -11.52 6.59 14.09
C GLN A 179 -11.70 5.47 15.14
N TYR A 180 -10.83 4.46 15.13
CA TYR A 180 -10.81 3.35 16.09
C TYR A 180 -9.68 3.47 17.13
N GLY A 181 -9.00 4.61 17.16
CA GLY A 181 -7.90 4.88 18.09
C GLY A 181 -6.77 3.86 18.03
N VAL A 182 -6.14 3.62 19.19
CA VAL A 182 -5.01 2.69 19.36
C VAL A 182 -5.46 1.22 19.23
N ILE A 183 -6.70 0.91 19.60
CA ILE A 183 -7.27 -0.44 19.49
C ILE A 183 -7.31 -0.88 18.03
N GLY A 184 -7.73 0.00 17.12
CA GLY A 184 -7.71 -0.27 15.68
C GLY A 184 -6.29 -0.59 15.17
N SER A 185 -5.26 0.07 15.70
CA SER A 185 -3.87 -0.22 15.34
C SER A 185 -3.37 -1.55 15.91
N TRP A 186 -3.80 -1.95 17.11
CA TRP A 186 -3.49 -3.29 17.64
C TRP A 186 -4.14 -4.39 16.81
N ILE A 187 -5.42 -4.23 16.43
CA ILE A 187 -6.12 -5.18 15.55
C ILE A 187 -5.40 -5.24 14.20
N GLY A 188 -5.09 -4.09 13.60
CA GLY A 188 -4.37 -4.02 12.33
C GLY A 188 -3.00 -4.71 12.40
N LEU A 189 -2.22 -4.44 13.45
CA LEU A 189 -0.91 -5.09 13.66
C LEU A 189 -1.05 -6.61 13.80
N SER A 190 -1.99 -7.07 14.63
CA SER A 190 -2.25 -8.50 14.84
C SER A 190 -2.68 -9.20 13.54
N LEU A 191 -3.53 -8.56 12.73
CA LEU A 191 -3.93 -9.10 11.43
C LEU A 191 -2.76 -9.19 10.44
N ASN A 192 -1.88 -8.17 10.39
CA ASN A 192 -0.68 -8.22 9.56
C ASN A 192 0.24 -9.38 10.00
N VAL A 193 0.45 -9.57 11.31
CA VAL A 193 1.25 -10.69 11.84
C VAL A 193 0.60 -12.04 11.51
N LEU A 194 -0.72 -12.16 11.67
CA LEU A 194 -1.45 -13.39 11.32
C LEU A 194 -1.33 -13.72 9.83
N CYS A 195 -1.46 -12.72 8.95
CA CYS A 195 -1.25 -12.88 7.51
C CYS A 195 0.18 -13.31 7.18
N LEU A 196 1.20 -12.78 7.86
CA LEU A 196 2.58 -13.22 7.70
C LEU A 196 2.78 -14.68 8.12
N ILE A 197 2.15 -15.13 9.21
CA ILE A 197 2.18 -16.53 9.65
C ILE A 197 1.48 -17.42 8.62
N ALA A 198 0.32 -17.02 8.12
CA ALA A 198 -0.39 -17.75 7.07
C ALA A 198 0.43 -17.86 5.78
N GLN A 199 1.10 -16.77 5.39
CA GLN A 199 1.97 -16.76 4.22
C GLN A 199 3.19 -17.66 4.40
N PHE A 200 3.77 -17.69 5.61
CA PHE A 200 4.87 -18.59 5.95
C PHE A 200 4.43 -20.06 5.91
N TYR A 201 3.23 -20.37 6.39
CA TYR A 201 2.66 -21.71 6.27
C TYR A 201 2.52 -22.13 4.81
N LEU A 202 1.99 -21.26 3.94
CA LEU A 202 1.86 -21.53 2.51
C LEU A 202 3.22 -21.68 1.81
N ALA A 203 4.27 -21.02 2.32
CA ALA A 203 5.62 -21.15 1.79
C ALA A 203 6.26 -22.52 2.11
N ILE A 204 5.92 -23.13 3.26
CA ILE A 204 6.45 -24.44 3.68
C ILE A 204 5.56 -25.59 3.20
N SER A 205 4.25 -25.45 3.37
CA SER A 205 3.24 -26.46 3.07
C SER A 205 2.19 -25.88 2.13
N PRO A 206 2.54 -25.67 0.85
CA PRO A 206 1.60 -25.13 -0.13
C PRO A 206 0.42 -26.10 -0.36
N ILE A 207 -0.79 -25.56 -0.39
CA ILE A 207 -2.00 -26.36 -0.63
C ILE A 207 -2.05 -26.73 -2.11
N GLY A 208 -2.03 -28.03 -2.43
CA GLY A 208 -2.15 -28.53 -3.81
C GLY A 208 -0.89 -28.43 -4.67
N ARG A 209 0.28 -28.15 -4.09
CA ARG A 209 1.60 -28.25 -4.74
C ARG A 209 2.58 -28.99 -3.82
N GLU A 210 3.66 -29.54 -4.37
CA GLU A 210 4.72 -30.11 -3.52
C GLU A 210 5.57 -28.99 -2.88
N PRO A 211 5.97 -29.15 -1.61
CA PRO A 211 6.94 -28.26 -0.97
C PRO A 211 8.24 -28.21 -1.77
N GLY A 212 8.79 -27.01 -1.96
CA GLY A 212 10.05 -26.84 -2.67
C GLY A 212 10.67 -25.48 -2.44
N VAL A 213 11.99 -25.38 -2.59
CA VAL A 213 12.76 -24.14 -2.37
C VAL A 213 12.22 -22.99 -3.24
N GLY A 214 11.87 -23.28 -4.50
CA GLY A 214 11.28 -22.28 -5.40
C GLY A 214 9.95 -21.74 -4.89
N VAL A 215 9.06 -22.61 -4.40
CA VAL A 215 7.74 -22.22 -3.87
C VAL A 215 7.88 -21.43 -2.56
N PHE A 216 8.85 -21.81 -1.71
CA PHE A 216 9.15 -21.08 -0.49
C PHE A 216 9.56 -19.64 -0.79
N PHE A 217 10.52 -19.44 -1.70
CA PHE A 217 10.93 -18.10 -2.08
C PHE A 217 9.82 -17.35 -2.82
N GLU A 218 9.07 -17.98 -3.72
CA GLU A 218 7.92 -17.36 -4.37
C GLU A 218 6.93 -16.71 -3.38
N HIS A 219 6.60 -17.41 -2.29
CA HIS A 219 5.65 -16.93 -1.30
C HIS A 219 6.26 -16.08 -0.18
N PHE A 220 7.56 -16.19 0.09
CA PHE A 220 8.20 -15.58 1.27
C PHE A 220 9.42 -14.70 0.97
N LEU A 221 9.75 -14.41 -0.30
CA LEU A 221 10.93 -13.64 -0.72
C LEU A 221 11.02 -12.24 -0.09
N ALA A 222 9.90 -11.59 0.21
CA ALA A 222 9.93 -10.25 0.79
C ALA A 222 10.57 -10.23 2.18
N PHE A 223 10.41 -11.29 2.98
CA PHE A 223 10.95 -11.36 4.34
C PHE A 223 12.49 -11.29 4.37
N PRO A 224 13.25 -12.16 3.66
CA PRO A 224 14.70 -12.05 3.63
C PRO A 224 15.16 -10.73 2.99
N ILE A 225 14.44 -10.21 1.98
CA ILE A 225 14.77 -8.90 1.39
C ILE A 225 14.67 -7.79 2.44
N VAL A 226 13.57 -7.73 3.20
CA VAL A 226 13.39 -6.74 4.28
C VAL A 226 14.48 -6.87 5.34
N ILE A 227 14.85 -8.10 5.73
CA ILE A 227 15.95 -8.35 6.66
C ILE A 227 17.28 -7.85 6.10
N ILE A 228 17.59 -8.12 4.82
CA ILE A 228 18.82 -7.65 4.18
C ILE A 228 18.86 -6.12 4.16
N PHE A 229 17.76 -5.45 3.81
CA PHE A 229 17.71 -3.99 3.85
C PHE A 229 17.85 -3.44 5.28
N PHE A 230 17.23 -4.09 6.26
CA PHE A 230 17.33 -3.70 7.67
C PHE A 230 18.75 -3.87 8.22
N ILE A 231 19.37 -5.03 8.00
CA ILE A 231 20.76 -5.30 8.42
C ILE A 231 21.71 -4.40 7.65
N GLY A 232 21.50 -4.21 6.34
CA GLY A 232 22.31 -3.31 5.52
C GLY A 232 22.26 -1.86 6.02
N TYR A 233 21.08 -1.37 6.41
CA TYR A 233 20.93 -0.09 7.09
C TYR A 233 21.73 -0.05 8.41
N LYS A 234 21.58 -1.08 9.24
CA LYS A 234 22.27 -1.16 10.54
C LYS A 234 23.78 -1.18 10.43
N ILE A 235 24.33 -1.88 9.43
CA ILE A 235 25.77 -1.91 9.15
C ILE A 235 26.24 -0.55 8.63
N TYR A 236 25.53 0.04 7.66
CA TYR A 236 25.94 1.30 7.03
C TYR A 236 25.96 2.47 8.02
N PHE A 237 24.95 2.57 8.88
CA PHE A 237 24.87 3.63 9.90
C PHE A 237 25.56 3.26 11.21
N SER A 238 26.05 2.03 11.37
CA SER A 238 26.68 1.52 12.60
C SER A 238 25.81 1.65 13.87
N GLU A 239 24.48 1.77 13.72
CA GLU A 239 23.54 1.95 14.82
C GLU A 239 22.86 0.63 15.20
N TRP A 240 23.43 -0.14 16.12
CA TRP A 240 22.89 -1.47 16.50
C TRP A 240 21.73 -1.44 17.51
N SER A 241 21.15 -0.28 17.82
CA SER A 241 19.98 -0.18 18.70
C SER A 241 18.73 -0.78 18.05
N ILE A 242 18.11 -1.78 18.68
CA ILE A 242 16.90 -2.47 18.16
C ILE A 242 15.63 -1.62 18.37
N GLY A 243 15.76 -0.45 19.01
CA GLY A 243 14.67 0.52 19.12
C GLY A 243 15.14 1.87 19.64
N ILE A 244 14.32 2.88 19.39
CA ILE A 244 14.49 4.24 19.94
C ILE A 244 13.93 4.24 21.37
N ASP A 245 14.57 4.91 22.32
CA ASP A 245 13.98 5.13 23.65
C ASP A 245 12.73 6.01 23.51
N LEU A 246 11.62 5.59 24.11
CA LEU A 246 10.38 6.36 24.07
C LEU A 246 10.52 7.73 24.73
N LYS A 247 11.42 7.88 25.71
CA LYS A 247 11.65 9.14 26.43
C LYS A 247 12.48 10.14 25.63
N SER A 248 13.28 9.68 24.68
CA SER A 248 14.15 10.53 23.86
C SER A 248 13.47 11.05 22.59
N ILE A 249 12.20 10.71 22.37
CA ILE A 249 11.46 11.12 21.18
C ILE A 249 10.88 12.51 21.42
N ASP A 250 11.39 13.50 20.68
CA ASP A 250 10.79 14.82 20.59
C ASP A 250 9.50 14.75 19.75
N VAL A 251 8.41 15.30 20.29
CA VAL A 251 7.09 15.34 19.64
C VAL A 251 6.72 16.73 19.13
N ASP A 252 7.53 17.75 19.46
CA ASP A 252 7.31 19.14 19.14
C ASP A 252 8.24 19.62 17.99
N GLU A 253 9.40 18.99 17.78
CA GLU A 253 10.31 19.29 16.67
C GLU A 253 9.62 19.18 15.28
N GLY A 254 9.71 20.24 14.47
CA GLY A 254 9.18 20.27 13.11
C GLY A 254 7.65 20.26 12.99
N ARG A 255 6.93 20.37 14.12
CA ARG A 255 5.46 20.45 14.13
C ARG A 255 5.01 21.74 13.47
N GLN A 256 4.16 21.63 12.44
CA GLN A 256 3.44 22.80 11.95
C GLN A 256 2.52 23.33 13.05
N GLU A 257 2.68 24.60 13.41
CA GLU A 257 1.77 25.31 14.30
C GLU A 257 0.41 25.44 13.60
N ILE A 258 -0.50 24.52 13.93
CA ILE A 258 -1.89 24.58 13.52
C ILE A 258 -2.67 25.17 14.69
N ASN A 259 -3.40 26.25 14.45
CA ASN A 259 -4.34 26.78 15.43
C ASN A 259 -5.48 25.77 15.63
N LEU A 260 -5.36 24.94 16.66
CA LEU A 260 -6.29 23.85 16.94
C LEU A 260 -7.70 24.38 17.25
N ASP A 261 -7.80 25.55 17.87
CA ASP A 261 -9.08 26.16 18.22
C ASP A 261 -9.81 26.67 16.98
N GLU A 262 -9.08 27.28 16.05
CA GLU A 262 -9.60 27.66 14.73
C GLU A 262 -10.04 26.44 13.93
N LEU A 263 -9.23 25.38 13.90
CA LEU A 263 -9.58 24.12 13.25
C LEU A 263 -10.83 23.47 13.86
N LYS A 264 -10.95 23.46 15.20
CA LYS A 264 -12.12 22.92 15.90
C LYS A 264 -13.37 23.72 15.57
N ARG A 265 -13.27 25.06 15.56
CA ARG A 265 -14.36 25.95 15.19
C ARG A 265 -14.82 25.72 13.74
N ASP A 266 -13.89 25.62 12.80
CA ASP A 266 -14.20 25.34 11.39
C ASP A 266 -14.88 23.98 11.21
N LEU A 267 -14.43 22.96 11.95
CA LEU A 267 -15.03 21.62 11.93
C LEU A 267 -16.43 21.61 12.54
N GLU A 268 -16.67 22.37 13.62
CA GLU A 268 -18.00 22.53 14.24
C GLU A 268 -18.95 23.31 13.34
N GLU A 269 -18.48 24.36 12.69
CA GLU A 269 -19.24 25.07 11.66
C GLU A 269 -19.59 24.14 10.49
N GLU A 270 -18.67 23.31 10.02
CA GLU A 270 -18.98 22.30 9.00
C GLU A 270 -20.02 21.29 9.50
N ARG A 271 -19.95 20.87 10.77
CA ARG A 271 -20.90 19.91 11.36
C ARG A 271 -22.28 20.50 11.51
N THR A 272 -22.39 21.75 11.98
CA THR A 272 -23.66 22.48 12.12
C THR A 272 -24.29 22.79 10.75
N LYS A 273 -23.47 23.12 9.74
CA LYS A 273 -23.90 23.27 8.34
C LYS A 273 -24.35 21.94 7.71
N LYS A 274 -23.81 20.78 8.15
CA LYS A 274 -24.20 19.43 7.67
C LYS A 274 -25.37 18.81 8.43
N ALA A 275 -25.49 19.01 9.75
CA ALA A 275 -26.80 19.19 10.37
C ALA A 275 -27.51 20.34 9.61
N ALA A 276 -28.75 20.77 9.78
CA ALA A 276 -29.39 21.71 8.82
C ALA A 276 -29.45 21.28 7.31
N TRP A 277 -28.57 20.45 6.73
CA TRP A 277 -28.78 19.89 5.39
C TRP A 277 -30.02 18.99 5.38
N PRO A 278 -30.79 18.98 4.28
CA PRO A 278 -31.89 18.04 4.10
C PRO A 278 -31.42 16.59 4.19
N TRP A 279 -32.33 15.68 4.58
CA TRP A 279 -32.03 14.26 4.82
C TRP A 279 -31.41 13.53 3.61
N TRP A 280 -31.67 13.99 2.38
CA TRP A 280 -31.10 13.45 1.15
C TRP A 280 -29.69 13.96 0.81
N ARG A 281 -29.19 14.96 1.54
CA ARG A 281 -27.87 15.59 1.35
C ARG A 281 -26.92 15.37 2.53
N ARG A 282 -27.46 15.05 3.71
CA ARG A 282 -26.72 14.62 4.92
C ARG A 282 -25.94 13.33 4.67
#